data_AF-A0A5Z4AGW5-F1
#
_entry.id   AF-A0A5Z4AGW5-F1
#
_cell.length_a   1.000
_cell.length_b   1.000
_cell.length_c   1.000
_cell.angle_alpha   90.00
_cell.angle_beta   90.00
_cell.angle_gamma   90.00
#
_symmetry.space_group_name_H-M   'P 1'
#
loop_
_entity.id
_entity.type
_entity.pdbx_description
1 polymer ?
#
loop_
_entity_poly.entity_id
_entity_poly.type
_entity_poly.pdbx_seq_one_letter_code
_entity_poly.pdbx_strand_id
1 'polypeptide(L)'
;MRFIWEHYWLNPDPVVGLFTAFGAIVTALAVTYSVKAVKEAQNNTRVAREALNKATLNAKRDEFVRHFTMLLEQHNVQLAIVKRFLDDEYNAEIAKKDEEKKGLLPTLSRPVSHIDAFNLLRGHSVISPYMRILYHLLKYVAEDFYTENATLKQKKKYTSVVRSLIRNDVLFLVAVNASYIRENGKETQYAAYQQYLHDFDFFEHAIFFCPKNTNGDKDENVISEWNENFVKIYCEHFKNVISQGDPDSTFDITFSFPPAMVVSFIFNSPKHNAIVGLMNDLPDYIKKAFEDAKTAFVQERAFFLNMESFFNEYMGRSVFEIPDNGQTVVMCPEDYANNYQDKPVVDVDFIQSALNNLKKTGRISDSHQFFYDHDKKGSQLTRLKLTDRCREFASLKNLWDKANDGTYDPIQEKNIKRWQDLVGEIQLQQR
;
A
#
# COMPACT_ATOMS: atom_id res chain seq x y z
N MET A 1 36.49 49.39 81.72
CA MET A 1 36.68 47.93 81.57
C MET A 1 38.04 47.40 82.03
N ARG A 2 39.16 48.15 81.95
CA ARG A 2 40.49 47.69 82.43
C ARG A 2 40.58 47.46 83.95
N PHE A 3 40.00 48.35 84.75
CA PHE A 3 40.02 48.27 86.22
C PHE A 3 39.23 47.07 86.81
N ILE A 4 38.25 46.55 86.07
CA ILE A 4 37.45 45.37 86.47
C ILE A 4 38.22 44.09 86.11
N TRP A 5 39.00 44.12 85.02
CA TRP A 5 39.82 42.99 84.55
C TRP A 5 41.10 42.78 85.38
N GLU A 6 41.69 43.83 85.95
CA GLU A 6 42.88 43.71 86.82
C GLU A 6 42.52 43.19 88.23
N HIS A 7 41.34 43.52 88.75
CA HIS A 7 40.82 42.95 90.00
C HIS A 7 40.40 41.48 89.86
N TYR A 8 40.15 41.02 88.62
CA TYR A 8 39.70 39.67 88.27
C TYR A 8 40.80 38.59 88.37
N TRP A 9 42.09 38.97 88.23
CA TRP A 9 43.22 38.02 88.25
C TRP A 9 43.94 37.92 89.61
N LEU A 10 43.71 38.86 90.53
CA LEU A 10 44.49 38.97 91.78
C LEU A 10 43.83 38.31 93.01
N ASN A 11 42.56 37.91 92.94
CA ASN A 11 41.85 37.20 94.00
C ASN A 11 41.09 36.00 93.41
N PRO A 12 41.61 34.76 93.52
CA PRO A 12 40.87 33.57 93.11
C PRO A 12 39.81 33.26 94.18
N ASP A 13 38.76 34.07 94.20
CA ASP A 13 37.60 33.87 95.08
C ASP A 13 36.75 32.71 94.52
N PRO A 14 36.40 31.68 95.31
CA PRO A 14 35.53 30.57 94.87
C PRO A 14 34.21 31.05 94.23
N VAL A 15 33.78 32.27 94.54
CA VAL A 15 32.60 32.93 93.95
C VAL A 15 32.78 33.17 92.44
N VAL A 16 33.98 33.50 91.95
CA VAL A 16 34.26 33.74 90.52
C VAL A 16 34.21 32.44 89.70
N GLY A 17 34.66 31.33 90.29
CA GLY A 17 34.51 29.99 89.70
C GLY A 17 33.05 29.57 89.55
N LEU A 18 32.19 29.93 90.53
CA LEU A 18 30.75 29.69 90.47
C LEU A 18 30.05 30.52 89.38
N PHE A 19 30.39 31.80 89.22
CA PHE A 19 29.84 32.63 88.15
C PHE A 19 30.27 32.17 86.74
N THR A 20 31.52 31.74 86.60
CA THR A 20 32.04 31.21 85.33
C THR A 20 31.37 29.87 84.98
N ALA A 21 31.18 28.99 85.96
CA ALA A 21 30.45 27.73 85.80
C ALA A 21 28.97 27.98 85.46
N PHE A 22 28.31 28.94 86.11
CA PHE A 22 26.92 29.31 85.82
C PHE A 22 26.77 29.89 84.41
N GLY A 23 27.68 30.80 84.01
CA GLY A 23 27.71 31.34 82.65
C GLY A 23 27.95 30.27 81.58
N ALA A 24 28.82 29.29 81.85
CA ALA A 24 29.06 28.16 80.96
C ALA A 24 27.82 27.25 80.84
N ILE A 25 27.10 27.00 81.93
CA ILE A 25 25.85 26.21 81.92
C ILE A 25 24.76 26.93 81.10
N VAL A 26 24.57 28.23 81.31
CA VAL A 26 23.59 29.02 80.54
C VAL A 26 23.96 29.06 79.05
N THR A 27 25.24 29.18 78.73
CA THR A 27 25.73 29.14 77.34
C THR A 27 25.52 27.76 76.72
N ALA A 28 25.78 26.67 77.44
CA ALA A 28 25.53 25.30 76.97
C ALA A 28 24.03 25.05 76.73
N LEU A 29 23.16 25.56 77.61
CA LEU A 29 21.71 25.51 77.41
C LEU A 29 21.29 26.34 76.19
N ALA A 30 21.79 27.57 76.05
CA ALA A 30 21.49 28.42 74.89
C ALA A 30 21.94 27.77 73.56
N VAL A 31 23.11 27.12 73.54
CA VAL A 31 23.62 26.38 72.38
C VAL A 31 22.75 25.16 72.06
N THR A 32 22.34 24.38 73.06
CA THR A 32 21.47 23.21 72.83
C THR A 32 20.08 23.59 72.31
N TYR A 33 19.46 24.66 72.84
CA TYR A 33 18.23 25.21 72.29
C TYR A 33 18.42 25.76 70.87
N SER A 34 19.53 26.44 70.61
CA SER A 34 19.87 26.97 69.27
C SER A 34 20.06 25.84 68.26
N VAL A 35 20.79 24.77 68.61
CA VAL A 35 20.99 23.61 67.74
C VAL A 35 19.66 22.91 67.44
N LYS A 36 18.77 22.76 68.43
CA LYS A 36 17.43 22.20 68.23
C LYS A 36 16.59 23.07 67.29
N ALA A 37 16.58 24.39 67.50
CA ALA A 37 15.88 25.34 66.65
C ALA A 37 16.41 25.35 65.19
N VAL A 38 17.74 25.28 65.01
CA VAL A 38 18.37 25.17 63.68
C VAL A 38 17.97 23.86 62.99
N LYS A 39 17.97 22.74 63.71
CA LYS A 39 17.56 21.43 63.17
C LYS A 39 16.08 21.41 62.78
N GLU A 40 15.21 22.04 63.58
CA GLU A 40 13.79 22.22 63.27
C GLU A 40 13.60 23.16 62.06
N ALA A 41 14.35 24.26 61.96
CA ALA A 41 14.34 25.16 60.80
C ALA A 41 14.81 24.47 59.51
N GLN A 42 15.84 23.62 59.57
CA GLN A 42 16.31 22.81 58.44
C GLN A 42 15.27 21.77 57.99
N ASN A 43 14.62 21.09 58.94
CA ASN A 43 13.53 20.16 58.63
C ASN A 43 12.33 20.90 58.03
N ASN A 44 11.95 22.06 58.57
CA ASN A 44 10.85 22.87 58.06
C ASN A 44 11.14 23.42 56.65
N THR A 45 12.37 23.86 56.37
CA THR A 45 12.77 24.28 55.02
C THR A 45 12.79 23.12 54.03
N ARG A 46 13.23 21.92 54.44
CA ARG A 46 13.12 20.72 53.59
C ARG A 46 11.66 20.37 53.29
N VAL A 47 10.81 20.30 54.31
CA VAL A 47 9.38 19.99 54.16
C VAL A 47 8.67 21.06 53.33
N ALA A 48 8.97 22.35 53.54
CA ALA A 48 8.43 23.44 52.75
C ALA A 48 8.89 23.36 51.28
N ARG A 49 10.15 22.99 51.03
CA ARG A 49 10.66 22.77 49.66
C ARG A 49 9.99 21.58 48.98
N GLU A 50 9.80 20.48 49.70
CA GLU A 50 9.06 19.32 49.19
C GLU A 50 7.59 19.66 48.91
N ALA A 51 6.93 20.42 49.79
CA ALA A 51 5.57 20.88 49.62
C ALA A 51 5.44 21.86 48.44
N LEU A 52 6.36 22.81 48.30
CA LEU A 52 6.40 23.75 47.17
C LEU A 52 6.66 23.03 45.85
N ASN A 53 7.59 22.07 45.82
CA ASN A 53 7.83 21.23 44.65
C ASN A 53 6.57 20.44 44.27
N LYS A 54 5.88 19.82 45.24
CA LYS A 54 4.60 19.13 45.00
C LYS A 54 3.51 20.08 44.51
N ALA A 55 3.38 21.26 45.11
CA ALA A 55 2.41 22.27 44.69
C ALA A 55 2.68 22.74 43.25
N THR A 56 3.95 22.94 42.89
CA THR A 56 4.37 23.35 41.54
C THR A 56 4.07 22.26 40.51
N LEU A 57 4.37 20.99 40.83
CA LEU A 57 4.05 19.85 39.97
C LEU A 57 2.54 19.67 39.78
N ASN A 58 1.75 19.83 40.85
CA ASN A 58 0.29 19.80 40.77
C ASN A 58 -0.24 20.94 39.91
N ALA A 59 0.26 22.17 40.09
CA ALA A 59 -0.15 23.32 39.28
C ALA A 59 0.13 23.11 37.78
N LYS A 60 1.32 22.61 37.42
CA LYS A 60 1.66 22.25 36.02
C LYS A 60 0.70 21.19 35.47
N ARG A 61 0.38 20.17 36.27
CA ARG A 61 -0.55 19.11 35.88
C ARG A 61 -1.97 19.66 35.69
N ASP A 62 -2.45 20.48 36.61
CA ASP A 62 -3.81 21.06 36.55
C ASP A 62 -3.96 21.98 35.35
N GLU A 63 -2.93 22.80 35.06
CA GLU A 63 -2.88 23.61 33.85
C GLU A 63 -2.90 22.77 32.58
N PHE A 64 -2.09 21.71 32.53
CA PHE A 64 -2.08 20.78 31.40
C PHE A 64 -3.44 20.12 31.18
N VAL A 65 -4.05 19.59 32.25
CA VAL A 65 -5.36 18.94 32.18
C VAL A 65 -6.41 19.95 31.72
N ARG A 66 -6.41 21.18 32.23
CA ARG A 66 -7.34 22.23 31.81
C ARG A 66 -7.22 22.53 30.31
N HIS A 67 -6.01 22.73 29.80
CA HIS A 67 -5.80 23.03 28.37
C HIS A 67 -6.12 21.79 27.50
N PHE A 68 -5.71 20.59 27.92
CA PHE A 68 -6.08 19.35 27.26
C PHE A 68 -7.60 19.19 27.15
N THR A 69 -8.34 19.44 28.23
CA THR A 69 -9.81 19.38 28.23
C THR A 69 -10.41 20.40 27.25
N MET A 70 -9.90 21.64 27.21
CA MET A 70 -10.34 22.64 26.25
C MET A 70 -10.10 22.20 24.79
N LEU A 71 -8.92 21.65 24.48
CA LEU A 71 -8.61 21.12 23.14
C LEU A 71 -9.49 19.90 22.81
N LEU A 72 -9.77 19.04 23.79
CA LEU A 72 -10.65 17.88 23.64
C LEU A 72 -12.10 18.29 23.37
N GLU A 73 -12.59 19.36 24.02
CA GLU A 73 -13.90 19.94 23.74
C GLU A 73 -13.98 20.47 22.31
N GLN A 74 -12.98 21.24 21.87
CA GLN A 74 -12.89 21.71 20.48
C GLN A 74 -12.83 20.55 19.48
N HIS A 75 -12.06 19.51 19.80
CA HIS A 75 -11.99 18.28 19.02
C HIS A 75 -13.38 17.64 18.89
N ASN A 76 -14.12 17.49 20.00
CA ASN A 76 -15.43 16.84 19.99
C ASN A 76 -16.47 17.62 19.17
N VAL A 77 -16.44 18.95 19.25
CA VAL A 77 -17.30 19.82 18.42
C VAL A 77 -17.00 19.62 16.94
N GLN A 78 -15.73 19.65 16.53
CA GLN A 78 -15.36 19.46 15.13
C GLN A 78 -15.62 18.02 14.64
N LEU A 79 -15.36 17.03 15.48
CA LEU A 79 -15.64 15.62 15.19
C LEU A 79 -17.14 15.40 14.93
N ALA A 80 -18.02 16.06 15.68
CA ALA A 80 -19.47 15.98 15.44
C ALA A 80 -19.86 16.57 14.08
N ILE A 81 -19.23 17.66 13.65
CA ILE A 81 -19.45 18.25 12.32
C ILE A 81 -19.01 17.29 11.21
N VAL A 82 -17.83 16.68 11.34
CA VAL A 82 -17.32 15.68 10.38
C VAL A 82 -18.24 14.47 10.32
N LYS A 83 -18.66 13.92 11.47
CA LYS A 83 -19.60 12.78 11.52
C LYS A 83 -20.89 13.08 10.78
N ARG A 84 -21.51 14.25 11.05
CA ARG A 84 -22.74 14.66 10.37
C ARG A 84 -22.54 14.80 8.86
N PHE A 85 -21.44 15.42 8.43
CA PHE A 85 -21.12 15.55 7.01
C PHE A 85 -21.03 14.18 6.30
N LEU A 86 -20.33 13.21 6.91
CA LEU A 86 -20.19 11.86 6.34
C LEU A 86 -21.52 11.10 6.32
N ASP A 87 -22.36 11.31 7.32
CA ASP A 87 -23.69 10.70 7.40
C ASP A 87 -24.63 11.31 6.34
N ASP A 88 -24.58 12.63 6.14
CA ASP A 88 -25.34 13.34 5.11
C ASP A 88 -24.91 12.89 3.69
N GLU A 89 -23.61 12.77 3.42
CA GLU A 89 -23.11 12.24 2.15
C GLU A 89 -23.59 10.81 1.89
N TYR A 90 -23.52 9.95 2.92
CA TYR A 90 -23.98 8.57 2.80
C TYR A 90 -25.48 8.47 2.53
N ASN A 91 -26.29 9.24 3.25
CA ASN A 91 -27.73 9.25 3.07
C ASN A 91 -28.10 9.79 1.68
N ALA A 92 -27.38 10.80 1.19
CA ALA A 92 -27.56 11.33 -0.15
C ALA A 92 -27.20 10.30 -1.24
N GLU A 93 -26.15 9.50 -1.03
CA GLU A 93 -25.74 8.41 -1.93
C GLU A 93 -26.81 7.29 -1.99
N ILE A 94 -27.37 6.89 -0.85
CA ILE A 94 -28.47 5.90 -0.83
C ILE A 94 -29.71 6.44 -1.55
N ALA A 95 -30.01 7.73 -1.34
CA ALA A 95 -31.21 8.36 -1.89
C ALA A 95 -31.12 8.64 -3.39
N LYS A 96 -29.92 8.94 -3.90
CA LYS A 96 -29.67 9.25 -5.30
C LYS A 96 -29.14 8.00 -5.99
N LYS A 97 -29.99 7.33 -6.79
CA LYS A 97 -29.57 6.33 -7.79
C LYS A 97 -28.78 6.97 -8.96
N ASP A 98 -27.95 7.97 -8.67
CA ASP A 98 -27.37 8.88 -9.64
C ASP A 98 -25.85 8.74 -9.59
N GLU A 99 -25.26 8.22 -10.67
CA GLU A 99 -23.86 7.78 -10.73
C GLU A 99 -22.84 8.94 -10.66
N GLU A 100 -23.29 10.19 -10.82
CA GLU A 100 -22.43 11.37 -10.99
C GLU A 100 -21.99 12.04 -9.68
N LYS A 101 -22.67 11.82 -8.54
CA LYS A 101 -22.28 12.41 -7.24
C LYS A 101 -21.70 11.37 -6.30
N LYS A 102 -20.43 11.02 -6.51
CA LYS A 102 -19.68 10.13 -5.62
C LYS A 102 -19.23 10.90 -4.38
N GLY A 103 -19.67 10.46 -3.20
CA GLY A 103 -19.23 11.05 -1.92
C GLY A 103 -17.73 10.86 -1.68
N LEU A 104 -17.21 11.48 -0.61
CA LEU A 104 -15.79 11.46 -0.28
C LEU A 104 -15.28 10.04 -0.01
N LEU A 105 -15.97 9.29 0.86
CA LEU A 105 -15.57 7.92 1.23
C LEU A 105 -15.60 6.93 0.04
N PRO A 106 -16.68 6.85 -0.76
CA PRO A 106 -16.69 6.00 -1.96
C PRO A 106 -15.58 6.31 -2.97
N THR A 107 -15.21 7.59 -3.09
CA THR A 107 -14.10 8.02 -3.95
C THR A 107 -12.77 7.50 -3.40
N LEU A 108 -12.55 7.63 -2.10
CA LEU A 108 -11.35 7.14 -1.40
C LEU A 108 -11.31 5.61 -1.20
N SER A 109 -12.40 4.90 -1.45
CA SER A 109 -12.43 3.43 -1.44
C SER A 109 -11.92 2.81 -2.74
N ARG A 110 -11.75 3.59 -3.80
CA ARG A 110 -11.27 3.12 -5.11
C ARG A 110 -9.78 3.41 -5.30
N PRO A 111 -9.12 2.69 -6.22
CA PRO A 111 -7.80 3.08 -6.71
C PRO A 111 -7.81 4.54 -7.20
N VAL A 112 -7.03 5.39 -6.53
CA VAL A 112 -6.77 6.79 -6.92
C VAL A 112 -5.31 7.11 -6.59
N SER A 113 -4.69 8.05 -7.30
CA SER A 113 -3.28 8.37 -7.00
C SER A 113 -3.15 8.85 -5.56
N HIS A 114 -1.99 8.57 -4.93
CA HIS A 114 -1.75 8.93 -3.53
C HIS A 114 -1.90 10.45 -3.31
N ILE A 115 -1.37 11.25 -4.23
CA ILE A 115 -1.48 12.71 -4.17
C ILE A 115 -2.92 13.21 -4.37
N ASP A 116 -3.71 12.58 -5.25
CA ASP A 116 -5.11 12.95 -5.45
C ASP A 116 -5.94 12.64 -4.20
N ALA A 117 -5.73 11.47 -3.60
CA ALA A 117 -6.38 11.09 -2.34
C ALA A 117 -6.11 12.12 -1.23
N PHE A 118 -4.85 12.56 -1.12
CA PHE A 118 -4.46 13.59 -0.17
C PHE A 118 -5.09 14.96 -0.51
N ASN A 119 -5.09 15.36 -1.78
CA ASN A 119 -5.63 16.64 -2.24
C ASN A 119 -7.15 16.75 -2.07
N LEU A 120 -7.89 15.64 -2.09
CA LEU A 120 -9.32 15.61 -1.75
C LEU A 120 -9.59 16.07 -0.30
N LEU A 121 -8.64 15.86 0.61
CA LEU A 121 -8.76 16.23 2.02
C LEU A 121 -8.09 17.57 2.33
N ARG A 122 -6.99 17.89 1.63
CA ARG A 122 -6.25 19.14 1.77
C ARG A 122 -7.14 20.33 1.39
N GLY A 123 -7.38 21.21 2.35
CA GLY A 123 -8.22 22.40 2.14
C GLY A 123 -9.73 22.13 2.16
N HIS A 124 -10.16 20.88 2.34
CA HIS A 124 -11.57 20.55 2.44
C HIS A 124 -12.22 21.30 3.62
N SER A 125 -13.33 22.00 3.33
CA SER A 125 -13.97 22.95 4.26
C SER A 125 -14.39 22.33 5.59
N VAL A 126 -14.82 21.06 5.58
CA VAL A 126 -15.19 20.29 6.78
C VAL A 126 -14.02 19.49 7.39
N ILE A 127 -13.24 18.78 6.57
CA ILE A 127 -12.19 17.87 7.07
C ILE A 127 -10.96 18.62 7.59
N SER A 128 -10.48 19.63 6.86
CA SER A 128 -9.23 20.33 7.22
C SER A 128 -9.29 21.06 8.59
N PRO A 129 -10.39 21.72 9.00
CA PRO A 129 -10.50 22.24 10.37
C PRO A 129 -10.34 21.17 11.45
N TYR A 130 -10.98 20.01 11.28
CA TYR A 130 -10.85 18.91 12.22
C TYR A 130 -9.41 18.38 12.30
N MET A 131 -8.74 18.17 11.16
CA MET A 131 -7.35 17.70 11.13
C MET A 131 -6.40 18.64 11.88
N ARG A 132 -6.59 19.96 11.75
CA ARG A 132 -5.79 20.95 12.49
C ARG A 132 -6.01 20.89 13.99
N ILE A 133 -7.26 20.75 14.45
CA ILE A 133 -7.56 20.63 15.88
C ILE A 133 -6.96 19.33 16.44
N LEU A 134 -7.10 18.21 15.73
CA LEU A 134 -6.51 16.95 16.14
C LEU A 134 -4.97 17.05 16.17
N TYR A 135 -4.34 17.65 15.17
CA TYR A 135 -2.89 17.92 15.16
C TYR A 135 -2.45 18.71 16.40
N HIS A 136 -3.11 19.82 16.71
CA HIS A 136 -2.74 20.64 17.86
C HIS A 136 -2.97 19.93 19.20
N LEU A 137 -4.01 19.11 19.30
CA LEU A 137 -4.24 18.27 20.47
C LEU A 137 -3.10 17.27 20.66
N LEU A 138 -2.73 16.53 19.60
CA LEU A 138 -1.64 15.55 19.68
C LEU A 138 -0.29 16.24 19.96
N LYS A 139 -0.02 17.37 19.31
CA LYS A 139 1.16 18.19 19.55
C LYS A 139 1.25 18.62 21.01
N TYR A 140 0.15 19.11 21.59
CA TYR A 140 0.11 19.55 22.99
C TYR A 140 0.44 18.40 23.96
N VAL A 141 -0.09 17.21 23.71
CA VAL A 141 0.26 16.02 24.51
C VAL A 141 1.72 15.60 24.31
N ALA A 142 2.26 15.75 23.10
CA ALA A 142 3.63 15.37 22.76
C ALA A 142 4.67 16.32 23.37
N GLU A 143 4.47 17.64 23.21
CA GLU A 143 5.49 18.66 23.47
C GLU A 143 5.32 19.35 24.82
N ASP A 144 4.08 19.63 25.23
CA ASP A 144 3.76 20.45 26.41
C ASP A 144 3.32 19.61 27.63
N PHE A 145 3.70 18.33 27.66
CA PHE A 145 3.32 17.45 28.75
C PHE A 145 3.88 17.96 30.10
N TYR A 146 3.05 17.96 31.14
CA TYR A 146 3.37 18.58 32.45
C TYR A 146 4.60 18.00 33.19
N THR A 147 5.25 16.98 32.66
CA THR A 147 6.44 16.33 33.24
C THR A 147 7.49 16.09 32.15
N GLU A 148 8.68 16.65 32.33
CA GLU A 148 9.81 16.60 31.38
C GLU A 148 10.29 15.17 31.09
N ASN A 149 10.23 14.28 32.08
CA ASN A 149 10.64 12.86 31.96
C ASN A 149 9.44 11.92 31.72
N ALA A 150 8.35 12.42 31.16
CA ALA A 150 7.17 11.60 30.89
C ALA A 150 7.48 10.54 29.82
N THR A 151 7.22 9.28 30.18
CA THR A 151 7.29 8.16 29.24
C THR A 151 6.21 8.30 28.17
N LEU A 152 6.48 7.78 26.97
CA LEU A 152 5.50 7.70 25.88
C LEU A 152 4.20 7.00 26.33
N LYS A 153 4.31 5.97 27.18
CA LYS A 153 3.17 5.27 27.77
C LYS A 153 2.26 6.18 28.61
N GLN A 154 2.81 7.16 29.32
CA GLN A 154 2.01 8.13 30.07
C GLN A 154 1.28 9.09 29.14
N LYS A 155 1.95 9.57 28.08
CA LYS A 155 1.34 10.44 27.06
C LYS A 155 0.22 9.72 26.30
N LYS A 156 0.45 8.45 25.93
CA LYS A 156 -0.55 7.57 25.27
C LYS A 156 -1.86 7.43 26.04
N LYS A 157 -1.88 7.59 27.36
CA LYS A 157 -3.12 7.56 28.15
C LYS A 157 -4.10 8.67 27.77
N TYR A 158 -3.60 9.81 27.31
CA TYR A 158 -4.43 10.94 26.89
C TYR A 158 -4.86 10.79 25.43
N THR A 159 -3.94 10.38 24.56
CA THR A 159 -4.25 10.22 23.13
C THR A 159 -5.10 8.99 22.83
N SER A 160 -5.05 7.94 23.65
CA SER A 160 -5.94 6.77 23.54
C SER A 160 -7.40 7.13 23.82
N VAL A 161 -7.66 8.06 24.75
CA VAL A 161 -8.99 8.61 25.01
C VAL A 161 -9.49 9.42 23.82
N VAL A 162 -8.62 10.22 23.21
CA VAL A 162 -9.00 10.99 22.01
C VAL A 162 -9.34 10.04 20.86
N ARG A 163 -8.47 9.07 20.59
CA ARG A 163 -8.64 8.04 19.56
C ARG A 163 -9.96 7.28 19.72
N SER A 164 -10.33 6.88 20.93
CA SER A 164 -11.54 6.08 21.17
C SER A 164 -12.85 6.82 20.89
N LEU A 165 -12.84 8.16 20.81
CA LEU A 165 -14.01 8.97 20.46
C LEU A 165 -14.23 9.06 18.94
N ILE A 166 -13.18 8.80 18.16
CA ILE A 166 -13.16 8.97 16.71
C ILE A 166 -13.76 7.73 16.05
N ARG A 167 -14.71 7.94 15.13
CA ARG A 167 -15.30 6.84 14.35
C ARG A 167 -14.27 6.32 13.34
N ASN A 168 -14.35 5.04 13.02
CA ASN A 168 -13.37 4.37 12.18
C ASN A 168 -13.19 5.00 10.77
N ASP A 169 -14.26 5.44 10.14
CA ASP A 169 -14.19 6.18 8.87
C ASP A 169 -13.46 7.52 8.99
N VAL A 170 -13.62 8.22 10.11
CA VAL A 170 -12.85 9.45 10.40
C VAL A 170 -11.38 9.11 10.65
N LEU A 171 -11.06 8.01 11.34
CA LEU A 171 -9.67 7.53 11.49
C LEU A 171 -9.02 7.26 10.13
N PHE A 172 -9.75 6.65 9.20
CA PHE A 172 -9.28 6.47 7.82
C PHE A 172 -8.96 7.81 7.14
N LEU A 173 -9.83 8.82 7.25
CA LEU A 173 -9.56 10.16 6.71
C LEU A 173 -8.34 10.83 7.37
N VAL A 174 -8.13 10.61 8.68
CA VAL A 174 -6.94 11.13 9.39
C VAL A 174 -5.69 10.49 8.81
N ALA A 175 -5.71 9.17 8.60
CA ALA A 175 -4.58 8.44 8.02
C ALA A 175 -4.28 8.95 6.60
N VAL A 176 -5.28 9.09 5.74
CA VAL A 176 -5.09 9.61 4.36
C VAL A 176 -4.53 11.03 4.40
N ASN A 177 -5.05 11.92 5.25
CA ASN A 177 -4.59 13.30 5.33
C ASN A 177 -3.14 13.43 5.84
N ALA A 178 -2.70 12.51 6.70
CA ALA A 178 -1.33 12.50 7.24
C ALA A 178 -0.36 11.59 6.45
N SER A 179 -0.81 10.99 5.35
CA SER A 179 -0.02 10.04 4.56
C SER A 179 0.94 10.67 3.56
N TYR A 180 0.82 11.98 3.29
CA TYR A 180 1.64 12.68 2.29
C TYR A 180 2.46 13.78 2.98
N ILE A 181 3.72 13.48 3.26
CA ILE A 181 4.61 14.33 4.08
C ILE A 181 5.74 14.97 3.29
N ARG A 182 6.05 14.51 2.07
CA ARG A 182 7.09 15.07 1.20
C ARG A 182 6.50 15.52 -0.13
N GLU A 183 6.76 16.77 -0.49
CA GLU A 183 6.39 17.38 -1.77
C GLU A 183 7.66 17.96 -2.40
N ASN A 184 7.97 17.60 -3.65
CA ASN A 184 9.19 18.02 -4.36
C ASN A 184 10.48 17.79 -3.55
N GLY A 185 10.58 16.64 -2.88
CA GLY A 185 11.74 16.24 -2.07
C GLY A 185 11.87 16.95 -0.72
N LYS A 186 10.94 17.83 -0.34
CA LYS A 186 10.96 18.56 0.93
C LYS A 186 9.86 18.09 1.86
N GLU A 187 10.18 17.99 3.15
CA GLU A 187 9.18 17.73 4.18
C GLU A 187 8.19 18.89 4.28
N THR A 188 6.93 18.53 4.38
CA THR A 188 5.80 19.44 4.58
C THR A 188 5.47 19.52 6.07
N GLN A 189 4.58 20.45 6.43
CA GLN A 189 4.05 20.56 7.79
C GLN A 189 3.34 19.28 8.30
N TYR A 190 2.96 18.36 7.40
CA TYR A 190 2.33 17.10 7.76
C TYR A 190 3.31 16.07 8.35
N ALA A 191 4.63 16.25 8.18
CA ALA A 191 5.65 15.34 8.72
C ALA A 191 5.64 15.26 10.26
N ALA A 192 5.40 16.39 10.94
CA ALA A 192 5.22 16.40 12.39
C ALA A 192 3.92 15.69 12.79
N TYR A 193 2.85 15.87 12.02
CA TYR A 193 1.57 15.25 12.31
C TYR A 193 1.66 13.72 12.20
N GLN A 194 2.26 13.22 11.11
CA GLN A 194 2.49 11.79 10.91
C GLN A 194 3.34 11.19 12.05
N GLN A 195 4.38 11.89 12.50
CA GLN A 195 5.20 11.46 13.64
C GLN A 195 4.37 11.26 14.90
N TYR A 196 3.53 12.24 15.28
CA TYR A 196 2.71 12.09 16.48
C TYR A 196 1.74 10.91 16.35
N LEU A 197 1.18 10.67 15.16
CA LEU A 197 0.30 9.53 14.91
C LEU A 197 1.03 8.18 15.09
N HIS A 198 2.28 8.09 14.64
CA HIS A 198 3.16 6.94 14.88
C HIS A 198 3.51 6.77 16.35
N ASP A 199 4.05 7.82 16.97
CA ASP A 199 4.48 7.80 18.37
C ASP A 199 3.34 7.32 19.29
N PHE A 200 2.10 7.71 18.98
CA PHE A 200 0.94 7.37 19.79
C PHE A 200 0.22 6.07 19.40
N ASP A 201 0.73 5.28 18.44
CA ASP A 201 0.04 4.09 17.90
C ASP A 201 -1.42 4.40 17.56
N PHE A 202 -1.64 5.53 16.87
CA PHE A 202 -2.99 6.10 16.75
C PHE A 202 -3.95 5.23 15.92
N PHE A 203 -3.41 4.30 15.12
CA PHE A 203 -4.18 3.45 14.22
C PHE A 203 -4.15 1.95 14.58
N GLU A 204 -3.70 1.58 15.79
CA GLU A 204 -3.54 0.17 16.20
C GLU A 204 -4.80 -0.71 16.07
N HIS A 205 -5.99 -0.09 16.01
CA HIS A 205 -7.27 -0.77 15.87
C HIS A 205 -8.11 -0.24 14.70
N ALA A 206 -7.51 0.53 13.79
CA ALA A 206 -8.23 1.14 12.66
C ALA A 206 -8.47 0.11 11.53
N ILE A 207 -9.66 0.17 10.93
CA ILE A 207 -10.12 -0.67 9.82
C ILE A 207 -10.21 0.22 8.56
N PHE A 208 -9.24 0.14 7.66
CA PHE A 208 -9.16 1.07 6.52
C PHE A 208 -9.90 0.59 5.26
N PHE A 209 -10.06 -0.72 5.06
CA PHE A 209 -10.68 -1.26 3.84
C PHE A 209 -12.21 -1.19 3.87
N CYS A 210 -12.78 -1.29 5.06
CA CYS A 210 -14.21 -1.15 5.30
C CYS A 210 -14.52 0.00 6.29
N PRO A 211 -14.22 1.27 5.95
CA PRO A 211 -14.25 2.36 6.92
C PRO A 211 -15.62 2.55 7.59
N LYS A 212 -16.71 2.25 6.89
CA LYS A 212 -18.09 2.30 7.39
C LYS A 212 -18.59 1.02 8.09
N ASN A 213 -17.96 -0.13 7.86
CA ASN A 213 -18.42 -1.43 8.38
C ASN A 213 -17.38 -2.01 9.35
N THR A 214 -17.72 -2.08 10.63
CA THR A 214 -16.81 -2.53 11.70
C THR A 214 -16.64 -4.05 11.81
N ASN A 215 -17.26 -4.84 10.92
CA ASN A 215 -17.12 -6.30 10.92
C ASN A 215 -15.87 -6.68 10.12
N GLY A 216 -14.79 -7.04 10.83
CA GLY A 216 -13.45 -7.27 10.28
C GLY A 216 -13.31 -8.38 9.23
N ASP A 217 -14.29 -9.27 9.09
CA ASP A 217 -14.28 -10.34 8.08
C ASP A 217 -14.31 -9.83 6.63
N LYS A 218 -14.68 -8.57 6.42
CA LYS A 218 -14.72 -7.96 5.08
C LYS A 218 -13.35 -7.50 4.57
N ASP A 219 -12.37 -7.24 5.43
CA ASP A 219 -11.09 -6.68 5.01
C ASP A 219 -10.25 -7.67 4.20
N GLU A 220 -10.22 -8.95 4.60
CA GLU A 220 -9.44 -9.98 3.89
C GLU A 220 -10.00 -10.23 2.50
N ASN A 221 -11.33 -10.29 2.38
CA ASN A 221 -12.00 -10.43 1.09
C ASN A 221 -11.71 -9.25 0.16
N VAL A 222 -11.66 -8.02 0.68
CA VAL A 222 -11.35 -6.83 -0.13
C VAL A 222 -9.89 -6.85 -0.62
N ILE A 223 -8.95 -7.25 0.25
CA ILE A 223 -7.54 -7.35 -0.13
C ILE A 223 -7.33 -8.45 -1.17
N SER A 224 -7.95 -9.62 -0.99
CA SER A 224 -7.87 -10.73 -1.94
C SER A 224 -8.52 -10.38 -3.28
N GLU A 225 -9.72 -9.79 -3.27
CA GLU A 225 -10.42 -9.35 -4.48
C GLU A 225 -9.60 -8.32 -5.27
N TRP A 226 -8.98 -7.36 -4.58
CA TRP A 226 -8.06 -6.42 -5.22
C TRP A 226 -6.87 -7.13 -5.86
N ASN A 227 -6.23 -8.06 -5.15
CA ASN A 227 -5.07 -8.80 -5.64
C ASN A 227 -5.42 -9.69 -6.85
N GLU A 228 -6.56 -10.38 -6.80
CA GLU A 228 -7.06 -11.18 -7.93
C GLU A 228 -7.31 -10.32 -9.17
N ASN A 229 -7.97 -9.17 -8.99
CA ASN A 229 -8.22 -8.23 -10.08
C ASN A 229 -6.91 -7.64 -10.64
N PHE A 230 -5.94 -7.34 -9.77
CA PHE A 230 -4.61 -6.89 -10.15
C PHE A 230 -3.91 -7.89 -11.06
N VAL A 231 -3.84 -9.16 -10.65
CA VAL A 231 -3.19 -10.24 -11.42
C VAL A 231 -3.91 -10.44 -12.75
N LYS A 232 -5.24 -10.40 -12.74
CA LYS A 232 -6.07 -10.55 -13.95
C LYS A 232 -5.79 -9.45 -14.98
N ILE A 233 -5.79 -8.18 -14.57
CA ILE A 233 -5.52 -7.04 -15.46
C ILE A 233 -4.14 -7.20 -16.13
N TYR A 234 -3.13 -7.61 -15.35
CA TYR A 234 -1.80 -7.84 -15.89
C TYR A 234 -1.74 -9.01 -16.87
N CYS A 235 -2.40 -10.13 -16.54
CA CYS A 235 -2.49 -11.28 -17.43
C CYS A 235 -3.14 -10.87 -18.77
N GLU A 236 -4.28 -10.17 -18.73
CA GLU A 236 -4.97 -9.67 -19.93
C GLU A 236 -4.10 -8.71 -20.74
N HIS A 237 -3.38 -7.79 -20.08
CA HIS A 237 -2.45 -6.90 -20.74
C HIS A 237 -1.35 -7.66 -21.49
N PHE A 238 -0.67 -8.59 -20.82
CA PHE A 238 0.40 -9.38 -21.45
C PHE A 238 -0.12 -10.26 -22.58
N LYS A 239 -1.32 -10.87 -22.44
CA LYS A 239 -1.98 -11.61 -23.52
C LYS A 239 -2.17 -10.75 -24.77
N ASN A 240 -2.62 -9.50 -24.59
CA ASN A 240 -2.84 -8.58 -25.71
C ASN A 240 -1.53 -8.21 -26.41
N VAL A 241 -0.48 -7.92 -25.64
CA VAL A 241 0.87 -7.60 -26.16
C VAL A 241 1.42 -8.75 -26.99
N ILE A 242 1.39 -9.97 -26.44
CA ILE A 242 1.88 -11.17 -27.13
C ILE A 242 1.06 -11.43 -28.40
N SER A 243 -0.26 -11.26 -28.34
CA SER A 243 -1.15 -11.50 -29.49
C SER A 243 -0.98 -10.48 -30.61
N GLN A 244 -0.62 -9.25 -30.29
CA GLN A 244 -0.40 -8.18 -31.28
C GLN A 244 1.02 -8.20 -31.85
N GLY A 245 1.97 -8.85 -31.17
CA GLY A 245 3.37 -8.86 -31.59
C GLY A 245 4.09 -7.54 -31.41
N ASP A 246 3.61 -6.72 -30.47
CA ASP A 246 4.12 -5.38 -30.21
C ASP A 246 4.87 -5.36 -28.87
N PRO A 247 6.15 -5.76 -28.83
CA PRO A 247 6.94 -5.79 -27.60
C PRO A 247 7.16 -4.39 -27.00
N ASP A 248 6.98 -3.34 -27.82
CA ASP A 248 7.15 -1.95 -27.42
C ASP A 248 5.82 -1.30 -26.99
N SER A 249 4.71 -2.06 -26.98
CA SER A 249 3.38 -1.58 -26.62
C SER A 249 3.41 -0.78 -25.32
N THR A 250 3.13 0.52 -25.44
CA THR A 250 3.00 1.44 -24.30
C THR A 250 1.58 1.37 -23.75
N PHE A 251 1.20 0.24 -23.15
CA PHE A 251 -0.03 0.20 -22.38
C PHE A 251 0.23 0.92 -21.06
N ASP A 252 -0.25 2.15 -20.99
CA ASP A 252 -0.03 3.01 -19.83
C ASP A 252 -1.10 2.70 -18.78
N ILE A 253 -0.97 1.57 -18.08
CA ILE A 253 -1.85 1.32 -16.95
C ILE A 253 -1.50 2.35 -15.89
N THR A 254 -2.39 3.32 -15.70
CA THR A 254 -2.29 4.27 -14.61
C THR A 254 -2.63 3.55 -13.32
N PHE A 255 -1.63 2.90 -12.74
CA PHE A 255 -1.82 2.18 -11.51
C PHE A 255 -1.89 3.12 -10.33
N SER A 256 -2.93 2.90 -9.54
CA SER A 256 -3.14 3.56 -8.27
C SER A 256 -3.47 2.50 -7.23
N PHE A 257 -3.02 2.72 -6.01
CA PHE A 257 -3.42 1.90 -4.89
C PHE A 257 -4.71 2.46 -4.29
N PRO A 258 -5.61 1.60 -3.79
CA PRO A 258 -6.63 2.06 -2.87
C PRO A 258 -5.93 2.82 -1.72
N PRO A 259 -6.37 4.03 -1.35
CA PRO A 259 -5.79 4.77 -0.24
C PRO A 259 -5.66 3.95 1.04
N ALA A 260 -6.59 3.01 1.29
CA ALA A 260 -6.53 2.04 2.39
C ALA A 260 -5.22 1.21 2.40
N MET A 261 -4.74 0.76 1.24
CA MET A 261 -3.46 0.06 1.14
C MET A 261 -2.30 0.99 1.46
N VAL A 262 -2.31 2.20 0.90
CA VAL A 262 -1.24 3.19 1.15
C VAL A 262 -1.14 3.52 2.64
N VAL A 263 -2.26 3.80 3.30
CA VAL A 263 -2.25 4.12 4.73
C VAL A 263 -1.95 2.91 5.61
N SER A 264 -2.36 1.70 5.22
CA SER A 264 -1.96 0.47 5.92
C SER A 264 -0.46 0.18 5.77
N PHE A 265 0.14 0.57 4.64
CA PHE A 265 1.57 0.45 4.43
C PHE A 265 2.35 1.45 5.29
N ILE A 266 1.91 2.71 5.34
CA ILE A 266 2.59 3.77 6.10
C ILE A 266 2.41 3.56 7.61
N PHE A 267 1.19 3.31 8.09
CA PHE A 267 0.88 3.30 9.52
C PHE A 267 0.74 1.89 10.09
N ASN A 268 1.13 1.73 11.36
CA ASN A 268 0.89 0.51 12.12
C ASN A 268 -0.63 0.33 12.38
N SER A 269 -1.25 -0.51 11.57
CA SER A 269 -2.66 -0.89 11.60
C SER A 269 -2.78 -2.42 11.60
N PRO A 270 -3.94 -2.99 11.95
CA PRO A 270 -4.13 -4.45 11.96
C PRO A 270 -3.74 -5.17 10.66
N LYS A 271 -3.86 -4.50 9.50
CA LYS A 271 -3.50 -5.05 8.19
C LYS A 271 -2.12 -4.63 7.68
N HIS A 272 -1.33 -3.91 8.47
CA HIS A 272 0.00 -3.41 8.07
C HIS A 272 0.90 -4.52 7.53
N ASN A 273 1.14 -5.58 8.32
CA ASN A 273 2.02 -6.67 7.92
C ASN A 273 1.53 -7.39 6.65
N ALA A 274 0.20 -7.57 6.51
CA ALA A 274 -0.39 -8.20 5.34
C ALA A 274 -0.17 -7.36 4.08
N ILE A 275 -0.33 -6.03 4.18
CA ILE A 275 -0.12 -5.11 3.07
C ILE A 275 1.37 -4.95 2.74
N VAL A 276 2.26 -4.90 3.73
CA VAL A 276 3.72 -4.89 3.49
C VAL A 276 4.14 -6.18 2.77
N GLY A 277 3.64 -7.34 3.19
CA GLY A 277 3.86 -8.61 2.49
C GLY A 277 3.36 -8.57 1.06
N LEU A 278 2.10 -8.18 0.86
CA LEU A 278 1.48 -8.02 -0.46
C LEU A 278 2.33 -7.11 -1.38
N MET A 279 2.73 -5.94 -0.90
CA MET A 279 3.53 -4.97 -1.67
C MET A 279 4.90 -5.53 -2.07
N ASN A 280 5.52 -6.33 -1.20
CA ASN A 280 6.80 -6.99 -1.49
C ASN A 280 6.64 -8.14 -2.50
N ASP A 281 5.49 -8.80 -2.52
CA ASP A 281 5.19 -9.94 -3.41
C ASP A 281 4.68 -9.52 -4.80
N LEU A 282 4.28 -8.23 -4.98
CA LEU A 282 3.79 -7.71 -6.27
C LEU A 282 4.69 -8.02 -7.46
N PRO A 283 6.04 -7.89 -7.40
CA PRO A 283 6.93 -8.26 -8.49
C PRO A 283 6.73 -9.72 -8.94
N ASP A 284 6.55 -10.65 -8.01
CA ASP A 284 6.38 -12.06 -8.31
C ASP A 284 4.99 -12.36 -8.86
N TYR A 285 3.96 -11.62 -8.42
CA TYR A 285 2.62 -11.69 -9.03
C TYR A 285 2.61 -11.20 -10.48
N ILE A 286 3.38 -10.16 -10.82
CA ILE A 286 3.51 -9.70 -12.21
C ILE A 286 4.24 -10.73 -13.05
N LYS A 287 5.31 -11.34 -12.50
CA LYS A 287 6.01 -12.43 -13.20
C LYS A 287 5.09 -13.60 -13.48
N LYS A 288 4.32 -14.01 -12.46
CA LYS A 288 3.34 -15.08 -12.59
C LYS A 288 2.28 -14.73 -13.64
N ALA A 289 1.73 -13.51 -13.62
CA ALA A 289 0.74 -13.06 -14.59
C ALA A 289 1.27 -13.11 -16.03
N PHE A 290 2.55 -12.82 -16.24
CA PHE A 290 3.23 -12.94 -17.54
C PHE A 290 3.34 -14.41 -17.99
N GLU A 291 3.77 -15.32 -17.10
CA GLU A 291 3.84 -16.75 -17.42
C GLU A 291 2.44 -17.37 -17.66
N ASP A 292 1.44 -16.95 -16.90
CA ASP A 292 0.04 -17.35 -17.09
C ASP A 292 -0.48 -16.84 -18.44
N ALA A 293 -0.12 -15.61 -18.86
CA ALA A 293 -0.48 -15.07 -20.16
C ALA A 293 0.16 -15.84 -21.32
N LYS A 294 1.45 -16.20 -21.21
CA LYS A 294 2.14 -17.07 -22.18
C LYS A 294 1.45 -18.43 -22.28
N THR A 295 1.18 -19.05 -21.14
CA THR A 295 0.53 -20.37 -21.07
C THR A 295 -0.86 -20.33 -21.70
N ALA A 296 -1.65 -19.31 -21.40
CA ALA A 296 -2.98 -19.16 -21.97
C ALA A 296 -2.94 -18.88 -23.48
N PHE A 297 -2.02 -18.04 -23.97
CA PHE A 297 -1.81 -17.83 -25.41
C PHE A 297 -1.51 -19.15 -26.13
N VAL A 298 -0.70 -20.01 -25.51
CA VAL A 298 -0.41 -21.36 -26.01
C VAL A 298 -1.65 -22.23 -25.99
N GLN A 299 -2.37 -22.34 -24.87
CA GLN A 299 -3.53 -23.21 -24.74
C GLN A 299 -4.67 -22.82 -25.69
N GLU A 300 -4.97 -21.53 -25.82
CA GLU A 300 -5.99 -21.01 -26.73
C GLU A 300 -5.67 -21.31 -28.21
N ARG A 301 -4.38 -21.51 -28.55
CA ARG A 301 -3.91 -21.71 -29.93
C ARG A 301 -3.16 -23.02 -30.16
N ALA A 302 -3.11 -23.92 -29.18
CA ALA A 302 -2.30 -25.13 -29.21
C ALA A 302 -2.70 -26.06 -30.36
N PHE A 303 -4.00 -26.12 -30.65
CA PHE A 303 -4.53 -26.85 -31.80
C PHE A 303 -4.03 -26.25 -33.13
N PHE A 304 -4.03 -24.92 -33.26
CA PHE A 304 -3.64 -24.21 -34.48
C PHE A 304 -2.12 -24.06 -34.66
N LEU A 305 -1.33 -24.17 -33.59
CA LEU A 305 0.13 -24.07 -33.62
C LEU A 305 0.82 -25.42 -33.86
N ASN A 306 0.09 -26.53 -33.75
CA ASN A 306 0.58 -27.85 -34.15
C ASN A 306 0.54 -27.95 -35.67
N MET A 307 1.70 -28.16 -36.31
CA MET A 307 1.79 -28.30 -37.77
C MET A 307 0.92 -29.44 -38.30
N GLU A 308 0.92 -30.59 -37.64
CA GLU A 308 0.11 -31.74 -38.04
C GLU A 308 -1.38 -31.41 -37.95
N SER A 309 -1.84 -30.77 -36.87
CA SER A 309 -3.23 -30.33 -36.73
C SER A 309 -3.62 -29.26 -37.76
N PHE A 310 -2.78 -28.24 -37.98
CA PHE A 310 -3.01 -27.20 -38.99
C PHE A 310 -3.10 -27.81 -40.39
N PHE A 311 -2.18 -28.71 -40.74
CA PHE A 311 -2.22 -29.38 -42.04
C PHE A 311 -3.33 -30.43 -42.12
N ASN A 312 -3.77 -31.05 -41.04
CA ASN A 312 -4.89 -31.99 -41.02
C ASN A 312 -6.22 -31.35 -41.45
N GLU A 313 -6.38 -30.03 -41.30
CA GLU A 313 -7.53 -29.30 -41.87
C GLU A 313 -7.54 -29.30 -43.41
N TYR A 314 -6.37 -29.49 -44.04
CA TYR A 314 -6.15 -29.47 -45.49
C TYR A 314 -5.74 -30.84 -46.07
N MET A 315 -5.17 -31.74 -45.26
CA MET A 315 -4.69 -33.08 -45.62
C MET A 315 -5.87 -34.06 -45.73
N GLY A 316 -5.87 -34.88 -46.78
CA GLY A 316 -6.97 -35.82 -47.07
C GLY A 316 -8.09 -35.25 -47.94
N ARG A 317 -7.96 -34.01 -48.45
CA ARG A 317 -8.89 -33.45 -49.44
C ARG A 317 -8.28 -33.53 -50.83
N SER A 318 -8.99 -34.19 -51.74
CA SER A 318 -8.57 -34.44 -53.12
C SER A 318 -8.55 -33.15 -53.95
N VAL A 319 -7.45 -32.93 -54.67
CA VAL A 319 -7.41 -32.03 -55.83
C VAL A 319 -8.22 -32.69 -56.93
N PHE A 320 -9.28 -32.03 -57.40
CA PHE A 320 -9.99 -32.47 -58.60
C PHE A 320 -9.34 -31.80 -59.80
N GLU A 321 -8.70 -32.58 -60.67
CA GLU A 321 -8.74 -32.22 -62.09
C GLU A 321 -10.15 -32.55 -62.60
N ILE A 322 -10.78 -31.60 -63.28
CA ILE A 322 -11.85 -31.95 -64.21
C ILE A 322 -11.08 -32.32 -65.50
N PRO A 323 -10.91 -33.61 -65.84
CA PRO A 323 -10.43 -33.93 -67.17
C PRO A 323 -11.46 -33.39 -68.16
N ASP A 324 -11.04 -33.03 -69.38
CA ASP A 324 -11.86 -32.36 -70.41
C ASP A 324 -13.21 -33.06 -70.73
N ASN A 325 -13.43 -34.26 -70.20
CA ASN A 325 -14.60 -35.12 -70.35
C ASN A 325 -15.50 -35.28 -69.10
N GLY A 326 -15.24 -34.58 -67.98
CA GLY A 326 -16.26 -34.28 -66.96
C GLY A 326 -16.71 -35.39 -66.00
N GLN A 327 -15.95 -36.47 -65.78
CA GLN A 327 -16.29 -37.46 -64.74
C GLN A 327 -15.44 -37.31 -63.48
N THR A 328 -16.12 -37.12 -62.35
CA THR A 328 -15.53 -37.02 -61.00
C THR A 328 -15.31 -38.42 -60.41
N VAL A 329 -14.11 -38.71 -59.91
CA VAL A 329 -13.84 -39.92 -59.10
C VAL A 329 -13.48 -39.50 -57.67
N VAL A 330 -14.11 -40.14 -56.69
CA VAL A 330 -13.87 -39.92 -55.25
C VAL A 330 -13.08 -41.11 -54.71
N MET A 331 -11.97 -40.87 -53.99
CA MET A 331 -11.27 -41.89 -53.21
C MET A 331 -11.33 -41.55 -51.72
N CYS A 332 -11.53 -42.57 -50.89
CA CYS A 332 -11.81 -42.44 -49.46
C CYS A 332 -10.55 -42.39 -48.57
N PRO A 333 -10.64 -41.87 -47.32
CA PRO A 333 -9.50 -41.60 -46.44
C PRO A 333 -8.77 -42.82 -45.85
N GLU A 334 -9.28 -44.04 -46.06
CA GLU A 334 -8.84 -45.26 -45.36
C GLU A 334 -7.41 -45.71 -45.72
N ASP A 335 -6.81 -45.18 -46.79
CA ASP A 335 -5.48 -45.55 -47.26
C ASP A 335 -4.30 -44.82 -46.56
N TYR A 336 -4.56 -43.89 -45.62
CA TYR A 336 -3.53 -42.93 -45.14
C TYR A 336 -3.06 -43.06 -43.68
N ALA A 337 -3.59 -44.02 -42.91
CA ALA A 337 -3.50 -43.97 -41.43
C ALA A 337 -2.21 -44.52 -40.77
N ASN A 338 -1.24 -45.09 -41.48
CA ASN A 338 -0.09 -45.75 -40.85
C ASN A 338 1.25 -45.04 -41.15
N ASN A 339 1.97 -44.61 -40.10
CA ASN A 339 3.31 -43.98 -40.06
C ASN A 339 3.36 -42.45 -40.09
N TYR A 340 3.29 -41.83 -38.91
CA TYR A 340 3.59 -40.41 -38.69
C TYR A 340 4.92 -40.14 -37.97
N GLN A 341 5.57 -41.15 -37.36
CA GLN A 341 6.78 -40.93 -36.55
C GLN A 341 8.08 -40.74 -37.36
N ASP A 342 8.09 -41.08 -38.65
CA ASP A 342 9.28 -40.99 -39.52
C ASP A 342 9.16 -39.90 -40.61
N LYS A 343 8.22 -38.94 -40.47
CA LYS A 343 7.96 -37.94 -41.51
C LYS A 343 8.71 -36.62 -41.25
N PRO A 344 9.24 -35.99 -42.32
CA PRO A 344 10.04 -34.77 -42.21
C PRO A 344 9.21 -33.54 -41.79
N VAL A 345 9.91 -32.58 -41.17
CA VAL A 345 9.40 -31.27 -40.75
C VAL A 345 8.80 -30.53 -41.96
N VAL A 346 7.57 -30.06 -41.82
CA VAL A 346 6.80 -29.41 -42.89
C VAL A 346 7.14 -27.91 -42.94
N ASP A 347 8.23 -27.56 -43.63
CA ASP A 347 8.56 -26.18 -43.98
C ASP A 347 8.13 -25.83 -45.42
N VAL A 348 8.32 -24.57 -45.83
CA VAL A 348 7.97 -24.10 -47.19
C VAL A 348 8.68 -24.93 -48.25
N ASP A 349 9.93 -25.32 -48.01
CA ASP A 349 10.74 -26.11 -48.95
C ASP A 349 10.26 -27.55 -49.06
N PHE A 350 9.72 -28.12 -47.98
CA PHE A 350 9.06 -29.42 -47.96
C PHE A 350 7.76 -29.39 -48.76
N ILE A 351 6.93 -28.34 -48.59
CA ILE A 351 5.71 -28.14 -49.38
C ILE A 351 6.04 -27.92 -50.85
N GLN A 352 7.05 -27.10 -51.16
CA GLN A 352 7.52 -26.84 -52.52
C GLN A 352 8.07 -28.13 -53.16
N SER A 353 8.83 -28.93 -52.41
CA SER A 353 9.44 -30.19 -52.89
C SER A 353 8.40 -31.28 -53.12
N ALA A 354 7.42 -31.42 -52.21
CA ALA A 354 6.30 -32.34 -52.39
C ALA A 354 5.47 -31.97 -53.63
N LEU A 355 5.16 -30.68 -53.81
CA LEU A 355 4.49 -30.18 -55.01
C LEU A 355 5.32 -30.43 -56.29
N ASN A 356 6.63 -30.20 -56.24
CA ASN A 356 7.52 -30.43 -57.39
C ASN A 356 7.63 -31.92 -57.76
N ASN A 357 7.63 -32.83 -56.79
CA ASN A 357 7.63 -34.27 -57.07
C ASN A 357 6.31 -34.75 -57.68
N LEU A 358 5.18 -34.22 -57.23
CA LEU A 358 3.87 -34.53 -57.78
C LEU A 358 3.69 -33.97 -59.20
N LYS A 359 4.28 -32.81 -59.51
CA LYS A 359 4.38 -32.29 -60.88
C LYS A 359 5.22 -33.18 -61.80
N LYS A 360 6.36 -33.68 -61.31
CA LYS A 360 7.24 -34.60 -62.07
C LYS A 360 6.58 -35.94 -62.42
N THR A 361 5.62 -36.39 -61.62
CA THR A 361 4.86 -37.62 -61.88
C THR A 361 3.62 -37.40 -62.76
N GLY A 362 3.39 -36.17 -63.23
CA GLY A 362 2.25 -35.81 -64.07
C GLY A 362 0.90 -35.82 -63.33
N ARG A 363 0.92 -35.90 -62.00
CA ARG A 363 -0.29 -36.02 -61.16
C ARG A 363 -0.97 -34.67 -60.86
N ILE A 364 -0.31 -33.55 -61.15
CA ILE A 364 -0.83 -32.19 -60.94
C ILE A 364 -0.30 -31.27 -62.06
N SER A 365 -1.17 -30.50 -62.72
CA SER A 365 -0.75 -29.44 -63.66
C SER A 365 -0.61 -28.08 -62.98
N ASP A 366 0.17 -27.17 -63.59
CA ASP A 366 0.37 -25.80 -63.08
C ASP A 366 -0.88 -24.92 -63.12
N SER A 367 -1.96 -25.39 -63.75
CA SER A 367 -3.07 -24.53 -64.17
C SER A 367 -4.25 -24.45 -63.19
N HIS A 368 -4.49 -25.44 -62.32
CA HIS A 368 -5.74 -25.48 -61.52
C HIS A 368 -5.56 -26.04 -60.09
N GLN A 369 -4.90 -25.23 -59.26
CA GLN A 369 -4.72 -25.30 -57.80
C GLN A 369 -5.98 -25.07 -56.94
N PHE A 370 -6.75 -26.07 -56.48
CA PHE A 370 -7.90 -25.84 -55.57
C PHE A 370 -7.73 -26.52 -54.21
N PHE A 371 -7.79 -25.72 -53.14
CA PHE A 371 -7.78 -26.16 -51.75
C PHE A 371 -9.20 -26.01 -51.18
N TYR A 372 -9.59 -26.69 -50.09
CA TYR A 372 -10.96 -26.60 -49.55
C TYR A 372 -10.96 -26.37 -48.04
N ASP A 373 -11.70 -25.35 -47.59
CA ASP A 373 -11.82 -24.96 -46.17
C ASP A 373 -12.72 -25.95 -45.40
N HIS A 374 -12.28 -26.39 -44.22
CA HIS A 374 -13.03 -27.33 -43.39
C HIS A 374 -14.28 -26.71 -42.76
N ASP A 375 -14.19 -25.45 -42.33
CA ASP A 375 -15.25 -24.77 -41.59
C ASP A 375 -16.36 -24.24 -42.51
N LYS A 376 -16.06 -24.14 -43.81
CA LYS A 376 -17.01 -23.72 -44.85
C LYS A 376 -17.20 -24.83 -45.86
N LYS A 377 -18.14 -25.74 -45.55
CA LYS A 377 -18.55 -26.88 -46.40
C LYS A 377 -18.51 -26.51 -47.90
N GLY A 378 -17.53 -27.05 -48.62
CA GLY A 378 -17.42 -26.94 -50.08
C GLY A 378 -16.88 -25.61 -50.62
N SER A 379 -16.36 -24.72 -49.78
CA SER A 379 -15.76 -23.48 -50.30
C SER A 379 -14.32 -23.68 -50.76
N GLN A 380 -14.08 -23.32 -52.01
CA GLN A 380 -12.77 -23.38 -52.66
C GLN A 380 -11.85 -22.28 -52.10
N LEU A 381 -10.75 -22.69 -51.49
CA LEU A 381 -9.58 -21.88 -51.18
C LEU A 381 -8.73 -21.75 -52.45
N THR A 382 -8.74 -20.55 -53.01
CA THR A 382 -7.75 -20.14 -54.01
C THR A 382 -6.34 -20.21 -53.43
N ARG A 383 -5.31 -20.38 -54.27
CA ARG A 383 -3.89 -20.28 -53.89
C ARG A 383 -3.56 -19.06 -53.02
N LEU A 384 -4.18 -17.91 -53.30
CA LEU A 384 -4.03 -16.68 -52.51
C LEU A 384 -4.46 -16.89 -51.04
N LYS A 385 -5.68 -17.38 -50.82
CA LYS A 385 -6.20 -17.65 -49.48
C LYS A 385 -5.40 -18.70 -48.69
N LEU A 386 -4.90 -19.75 -49.34
CA LEU A 386 -4.00 -20.71 -48.68
C LEU A 386 -2.69 -20.02 -48.26
N THR A 387 -2.13 -19.20 -49.16
CA THR A 387 -0.92 -18.43 -48.85
C THR A 387 -1.15 -17.51 -47.65
N ASP A 388 -2.32 -16.86 -47.56
CA ASP A 388 -2.67 -16.01 -46.43
C ASP A 388 -2.80 -16.81 -45.13
N ARG A 389 -3.39 -18.02 -45.16
CA ARG A 389 -3.44 -18.93 -44.00
C ARG A 389 -2.06 -19.42 -43.55
N CYS A 390 -1.17 -19.76 -44.49
CA CYS A 390 0.21 -20.13 -44.17
C CYS A 390 0.98 -18.94 -43.55
N ARG A 391 0.77 -17.72 -44.05
CA ARG A 391 1.35 -16.50 -43.45
C ARG A 391 0.82 -16.26 -42.03
N GLU A 392 -0.47 -16.45 -41.82
CA GLU A 392 -1.10 -16.35 -40.50
C GLU A 392 -0.48 -17.36 -39.52
N PHE A 393 -0.37 -18.63 -39.92
CA PHE A 393 0.30 -19.67 -39.12
C PHE A 393 1.77 -19.33 -38.80
N ALA A 394 2.55 -18.93 -39.81
CA ALA A 394 3.96 -18.56 -39.63
C ALA A 394 4.10 -17.34 -38.71
N SER A 395 3.21 -16.36 -38.83
CA SER A 395 3.17 -15.19 -37.95
C SER A 395 2.89 -15.61 -36.50
N LEU A 396 1.92 -16.48 -36.27
CA LEU A 396 1.59 -16.96 -34.92
C LEU A 396 2.71 -17.79 -34.30
N LYS A 397 3.38 -18.64 -35.10
CA LYS A 397 4.54 -19.42 -34.64
C LYS A 397 5.70 -18.51 -34.25
N ASN A 398 5.96 -17.48 -35.04
CA ASN A 398 6.97 -16.46 -34.74
C ASN A 398 6.64 -15.70 -33.44
N LEU A 399 5.38 -15.31 -33.21
CA LEU A 399 4.96 -14.70 -31.93
C LEU A 399 5.21 -15.62 -30.74
N TRP A 400 5.00 -16.92 -30.91
CA TRP A 400 5.28 -17.92 -29.88
C TRP A 400 6.77 -18.10 -29.61
N ASP A 401 7.60 -18.17 -30.66
CA ASP A 401 9.06 -18.26 -30.51
C ASP A 401 9.58 -17.03 -29.75
N LYS A 402 9.10 -15.84 -30.14
CA LYS A 402 9.38 -14.56 -29.44
C LYS A 402 8.93 -14.54 -27.98
N ALA A 403 7.85 -15.24 -27.64
CA ALA A 403 7.40 -15.33 -26.25
C ALA A 403 8.29 -16.21 -25.37
N ASN A 404 9.09 -17.09 -25.98
CA ASN A 404 9.95 -18.04 -25.27
C ASN A 404 11.44 -17.74 -25.39
N ASP A 405 11.84 -16.84 -26.29
CA ASP A 405 13.23 -16.38 -26.45
C ASP A 405 13.57 -15.12 -25.63
N GLY A 406 12.60 -14.60 -24.88
CA GLY A 406 12.74 -13.42 -24.02
C GLY A 406 12.42 -12.09 -24.71
N THR A 407 11.91 -12.09 -25.95
CA THR A 407 11.56 -10.85 -26.67
C THR A 407 10.61 -9.94 -25.89
N TYR A 408 9.69 -10.50 -25.10
CA TYR A 408 8.74 -9.71 -24.29
C TYR A 408 9.20 -9.49 -22.84
N ASP A 409 10.33 -10.05 -22.39
CA ASP A 409 10.81 -9.88 -21.01
C ASP A 409 11.00 -8.39 -20.62
N PRO A 410 11.48 -7.49 -21.51
CA PRO A 410 11.60 -6.07 -21.19
C PRO A 410 10.28 -5.40 -20.75
N ILE A 411 9.12 -5.88 -21.24
CA ILE A 411 7.83 -5.32 -20.83
C ILE A 411 7.47 -5.73 -19.39
N GLN A 412 7.82 -6.96 -19.01
CA GLN A 412 7.66 -7.47 -17.65
C GLN A 412 8.58 -6.70 -16.71
N GLU A 413 9.86 -6.57 -17.05
CA GLU A 413 10.86 -5.82 -16.27
C GLU A 413 10.47 -4.35 -16.08
N LYS A 414 10.02 -3.68 -17.15
CA LYS A 414 9.53 -2.28 -17.09
C LYS A 414 8.36 -2.13 -16.14
N ASN A 415 7.41 -3.06 -16.16
CA ASN A 415 6.28 -3.04 -15.24
C ASN A 415 6.73 -3.26 -13.80
N ILE A 416 7.57 -4.27 -13.54
CA ILE A 416 8.14 -4.51 -12.20
C ILE A 416 8.86 -3.27 -11.67
N LYS A 417 9.70 -2.63 -12.50
CA LYS A 417 10.41 -1.42 -12.12
C LYS A 417 9.45 -0.27 -11.78
N ARG A 418 8.41 -0.05 -12.58
CA ARG A 418 7.38 0.96 -12.30
C ARG A 418 6.72 0.74 -10.93
N TRP A 419 6.48 -0.52 -10.55
CA TRP A 419 5.95 -0.83 -9.21
C TRP A 419 6.95 -0.58 -8.10
N GLN A 420 8.19 -0.97 -8.28
CA GLN A 420 9.26 -0.69 -7.32
C GLN A 420 9.42 0.81 -7.11
N ASP A 421 9.34 1.60 -8.19
CA ASP A 421 9.39 3.06 -8.14
C ASP A 421 8.19 3.61 -7.34
N LEU A 422 6.96 3.15 -7.61
CA LEU A 422 5.76 3.60 -6.90
C LEU A 422 5.77 3.22 -5.40
N VAL A 423 6.20 2.00 -5.06
CA VAL A 423 6.36 1.58 -3.66
C VAL A 423 7.47 2.39 -2.99
N GLY A 424 8.56 2.68 -3.70
CA GLY A 424 9.63 3.56 -3.25
C GLY A 424 9.13 4.97 -2.96
N GLU A 425 8.26 5.52 -3.81
CA GLU A 425 7.61 6.82 -3.56
C GLU A 425 6.77 6.80 -2.28
N ILE A 426 6.00 5.73 -2.04
CA ILE A 426 5.22 5.59 -0.80
C ILE A 426 6.13 5.46 0.42
N GLN A 427 7.23 4.70 0.32
CA GLN A 427 8.22 4.57 1.40
C GLN A 427 8.85 5.92 1.78
N LEU A 428 9.10 6.81 0.81
CA LEU A 428 9.58 8.17 1.10
C LEU A 428 8.56 9.02 1.88
N GLN A 429 7.28 8.64 1.85
CA GLN A 429 6.21 9.29 2.61
C GLN A 429 6.06 8.72 4.02
N GLN A 430 6.89 7.76 4.42
CA GLN A 430 6.98 7.26 5.79
C GLN A 430 8.12 7.96 6.53
N ARG A 431 7.87 8.40 7.76
CA ARG A 431 8.87 9.05 8.61
C ARG A 431 9.64 8.09 9.51
#